data_AF-A0A936AE44-F1
#
_entry.id   AF-A0A936AE44-F1
#
_cell.length_a   1.000
_cell.length_b   1.000
_cell.length_c   1.000
_cell.angle_alpha   90.00
_cell.angle_beta   90.00
_cell.angle_gamma   90.00
#
_symmetry.space_group_name_H-M   'P 1'
#
loop_
_entity.id
_entity.type
_entity.pdbx_description
1 polymer ?
#
loop_
_entity_poly.entity_id
_entity_poly.type
_entity_poly.pdbx_seq_one_letter_code
_entity_poly.pdbx_strand_id
1 'polypeptide(L)'
;MNDSKFYRFLKTLNNKELRKFRKYLESPYFNTNQTLLALYSVFETHLLDEKSSPLQKEIVWDLIFPNESFDYDRLRKLLHLLMVLGEDFLAQLAYDDNSAHRVHYLLQMLHRKEMDEFIHSTIQSGLTILKKKTTEMARTTTISIPLKNTSIFWKTLNRLG
;
A
#
# COMPACT_ATOMS: atom_id res chain seq x y z
N MET A 1 8.87 -14.93 -17.91
CA MET A 1 7.97 -14.18 -17.00
C MET A 1 8.64 -12.98 -16.35
N ASN A 2 9.98 -12.95 -16.25
CA ASN A 2 10.75 -11.87 -15.62
C ASN A 2 10.58 -10.48 -16.30
N ASP A 3 10.12 -10.41 -17.55
CA ASP A 3 9.85 -9.14 -18.24
C ASP A 3 8.39 -8.68 -18.14
N SER A 4 7.53 -9.46 -17.48
CA SER A 4 6.13 -9.11 -17.32
C SER A 4 5.98 -7.80 -16.52
N LYS A 5 4.93 -7.03 -16.82
CA LYS A 5 4.59 -5.80 -16.07
C LYS A 5 4.44 -6.12 -14.58
N PHE A 6 3.80 -7.24 -14.27
CA PHE A 6 3.57 -7.68 -12.89
C PHE A 6 4.86 -8.02 -12.15
N TYR A 7 5.79 -8.74 -12.76
CA TYR A 7 7.08 -9.04 -12.11
C TYR A 7 7.90 -7.76 -11.84
N ARG A 8 7.89 -6.80 -12.77
CA ARG A 8 8.52 -5.49 -12.57
C ARG A 8 7.86 -4.71 -11.42
N PHE A 9 6.53 -4.77 -11.33
CA PHE A 9 5.78 -4.21 -10.19
C PHE A 9 6.20 -4.84 -8.86
N LEU A 10 6.30 -6.16 -8.77
CA LEU A 10 6.71 -6.80 -7.51
C LEU A 10 8.13 -6.38 -7.07
N LYS A 11 9.03 -6.14 -8.02
CA LYS A 11 10.38 -5.64 -7.73
C LYS A 11 10.42 -4.22 -7.16
N THR A 12 9.36 -3.43 -7.31
CA THR A 12 9.29 -2.10 -6.67
C THR A 12 8.88 -2.18 -5.20
N LEU A 13 8.33 -3.31 -4.76
CA LEU A 13 7.87 -3.51 -3.39
C LEU A 13 9.03 -3.97 -2.50
N ASN A 14 9.11 -3.42 -1.29
CA ASN A 14 10.03 -3.93 -0.27
C ASN A 14 9.47 -5.19 0.44
N ASN A 15 10.31 -5.87 1.22
CA ASN A 15 9.92 -7.10 1.93
C ASN A 15 8.70 -6.94 2.86
N LYS A 16 8.48 -5.74 3.41
CA LYS A 16 7.31 -5.46 4.26
C LYS A 16 6.05 -5.30 3.42
N GLU A 17 6.16 -4.64 2.27
CA GLU A 17 5.08 -4.46 1.30
C GLU A 17 4.68 -5.78 0.64
N LEU A 18 5.63 -6.64 0.26
CA LEU A 18 5.34 -7.98 -0.26
C LEU A 18 4.51 -8.80 0.73
N ARG A 19 4.89 -8.81 2.02
CA ARG A 19 4.10 -9.49 3.08
C ARG A 19 2.71 -8.89 3.25
N LYS A 20 2.55 -7.57 3.11
CA LYS A 20 1.24 -6.91 3.14
C LYS A 20 0.41 -7.26 1.91
N PHE A 21 1.03 -7.31 0.73
CA PHE A 21 0.36 -7.65 -0.52
C PHE A 21 -0.13 -9.10 -0.49
N ARG A 22 0.66 -10.03 0.06
CA ARG A 22 0.19 -11.39 0.34
C ARG A 22 -1.08 -11.40 1.18
N LYS A 23 -1.09 -10.70 2.32
CA LYS A 23 -2.29 -10.58 3.19
C LYS A 23 -3.47 -9.94 2.47
N TYR A 24 -3.21 -8.97 1.59
CA TYR A 24 -4.23 -8.35 0.76
C TYR A 24 -4.86 -9.37 -0.21
N LEU A 25 -4.06 -10.19 -0.90
CA LEU A 25 -4.52 -11.24 -1.80
C LEU A 25 -5.20 -12.43 -1.09
N GLU A 26 -4.82 -12.70 0.16
CA GLU A 26 -5.46 -13.72 1.01
C GLU A 26 -6.81 -13.25 1.58
N SER A 27 -7.07 -11.94 1.57
CA SER A 27 -8.31 -11.38 2.11
C SER A 27 -9.49 -11.66 1.18
N PRO A 28 -10.56 -12.33 1.65
CA PRO A 28 -11.75 -12.60 0.85
C PRO A 28 -12.51 -11.32 0.48
N TYR A 29 -12.23 -10.21 1.16
CA TYR A 29 -12.78 -8.89 0.83
C TYR A 29 -12.17 -8.32 -0.47
N PHE A 30 -10.89 -8.58 -0.73
CA PHE A 30 -10.19 -8.04 -1.89
C PHE A 30 -10.02 -9.06 -3.02
N ASN A 31 -9.88 -10.35 -2.68
CA ASN A 31 -9.68 -11.40 -3.65
C ASN A 31 -10.35 -12.70 -3.21
N THR A 32 -11.28 -13.19 -4.02
CA THR A 32 -11.91 -14.51 -3.86
C THR A 32 -11.28 -15.56 -4.77
N ASN A 33 -10.44 -15.15 -5.74
CA ASN A 33 -9.86 -16.04 -6.74
C ASN A 33 -8.55 -16.66 -6.22
N GLN A 34 -8.62 -17.93 -5.81
CA GLN A 34 -7.48 -18.69 -5.30
C GLN A 34 -6.39 -18.93 -6.36
N THR A 35 -6.75 -18.95 -7.65
CA THR A 35 -5.78 -19.06 -8.74
C THR A 35 -4.84 -17.85 -8.78
N LEU A 36 -5.35 -16.64 -8.48
CA LEU A 36 -4.52 -15.43 -8.42
C LEU A 36 -3.53 -15.49 -7.25
N LEU A 37 -3.96 -16.03 -6.10
CA LEU A 37 -3.09 -16.26 -4.95
C LEU A 37 -2.02 -17.32 -5.23
N ALA A 38 -2.38 -18.40 -5.92
CA ALA A 38 -1.44 -19.43 -6.37
C ALA A 38 -0.40 -18.84 -7.34
N LEU A 39 -0.85 -18.06 -8.34
CA LEU A 39 0.03 -17.36 -9.28
C LEU A 39 0.99 -16.42 -8.56
N TYR A 40 0.49 -15.61 -7.61
CA TYR A 40 1.34 -14.75 -6.79
C TYR A 40 2.37 -15.54 -5.99
N SER A 41 1.97 -16.68 -5.39
CA SER A 41 2.87 -17.50 -4.58
C SER A 41 4.07 -18.01 -5.39
N VAL A 42 3.88 -18.36 -6.67
CA VAL A 42 4.99 -18.74 -7.57
C VAL A 42 5.98 -17.58 -7.74
N PHE A 43 5.49 -16.35 -7.92
CA PHE A 43 6.35 -15.17 -8.01
C PHE A 43 7.05 -14.83 -6.69
N GLU A 44 6.34 -14.93 -5.57
CA GLU A 44 6.88 -14.64 -4.24
C GLU A 44 8.03 -15.60 -3.90
N THR A 45 7.85 -16.91 -4.12
CA THR A 45 8.93 -17.90 -3.93
C THR A 45 10.13 -17.60 -4.83
N HIS A 46 9.89 -17.24 -6.09
CA HIS A 46 10.97 -16.87 -7.02
C HIS A 46 11.76 -15.64 -6.58
N LEU A 47 11.07 -14.60 -6.10
CA LEU A 47 11.71 -13.37 -5.63
C LEU A 47 12.54 -13.56 -4.36
N LEU A 48 12.17 -14.52 -3.50
CA LEU A 48 12.88 -14.84 -2.28
C LEU A 48 14.09 -15.76 -2.51
N ASP A 49 14.13 -16.47 -3.65
CA ASP A 49 15.25 -17.33 -4.03
C ASP A 49 16.25 -16.58 -4.91
N GLU A 50 17.37 -16.16 -4.31
CA GLU A 50 18.46 -15.43 -4.97
C GLU A 50 19.14 -16.21 -6.11
N LYS A 51 18.99 -17.55 -6.17
CA LYS A 51 19.59 -18.41 -7.20
C LYS A 51 18.58 -18.93 -8.21
N SER A 52 17.37 -18.41 -8.19
CA SER A 52 16.28 -18.90 -9.04
C SER A 52 16.58 -18.67 -10.53
N SER A 53 16.40 -19.72 -11.33
CA SER A 53 16.44 -19.62 -12.79
C SER A 53 15.30 -18.73 -13.31
N PRO A 54 15.39 -18.18 -14.54
CA PRO A 54 14.31 -17.37 -15.10
C PRO A 54 12.96 -18.10 -15.08
N LEU A 55 11.90 -17.45 -14.57
CA LEU A 55 10.55 -18.02 -14.57
C LEU A 55 10.06 -18.21 -16.02
N GLN A 56 9.98 -19.47 -16.45
CA GLN A 56 9.36 -19.86 -17.72
C GLN A 56 7.84 -19.94 -17.58
N LYS A 57 7.12 -19.54 -18.62
CA LYS A 57 5.65 -19.40 -18.59
C LYS A 57 4.96 -20.77 -18.48
N GLU A 58 5.55 -21.79 -19.09
CA GLU A 58 5.12 -23.19 -19.04
C GLU A 58 5.27 -23.76 -17.63
N ILE A 59 6.41 -23.51 -16.97
CA ILE A 59 6.62 -23.94 -15.58
C ILE A 59 5.62 -23.28 -14.64
N VAL A 60 5.38 -21.96 -14.78
CA VAL A 60 4.37 -21.25 -13.98
C VAL A 60 2.99 -21.83 -14.22
N TRP A 61 2.66 -22.18 -15.46
CA TRP A 61 1.38 -22.79 -15.80
C TRP A 61 1.20 -24.14 -15.11
N ASP A 62 2.16 -25.05 -15.25
CA ASP A 62 2.08 -26.40 -14.69
C ASP A 62 1.97 -26.38 -13.15
N LEU A 63 2.56 -25.38 -12.48
CA LEU A 63 2.43 -25.18 -11.04
C LEU A 63 1.01 -24.76 -10.61
N ILE A 64 0.25 -24.09 -11.47
CA ILE A 64 -1.08 -23.54 -11.15
C ILE A 64 -2.19 -24.46 -11.68
N PHE A 65 -1.98 -25.07 -12.84
CA PHE A 65 -2.92 -25.92 -13.56
C PHE A 65 -2.24 -27.24 -13.94
N PRO A 66 -1.98 -28.13 -12.96
CA PRO A 66 -1.31 -29.39 -13.24
C PRO A 66 -2.17 -30.24 -14.18
N ASN A 67 -1.52 -30.84 -15.19
CA ASN A 67 -2.15 -31.68 -16.22
C ASN A 67 -3.05 -30.95 -17.23
N GLU A 68 -3.08 -29.62 -17.24
CA GLU A 68 -3.74 -28.83 -18.31
C GLU A 68 -2.74 -28.42 -19.39
N SER A 69 -3.15 -28.46 -20.65
CA SER A 69 -2.32 -27.93 -21.74
C SER A 69 -2.07 -26.44 -21.56
N PHE A 70 -0.83 -26.00 -21.82
CA PHE A 70 -0.45 -24.59 -21.69
C PHE A 70 -1.36 -23.65 -22.48
N ASP A 71 -2.09 -22.78 -21.77
CA ASP A 71 -2.92 -21.72 -22.36
C ASP A 71 -2.34 -20.34 -22.00
N TYR A 72 -1.66 -19.75 -22.98
CA TYR A 72 -1.03 -18.45 -22.83
C TYR A 72 -2.03 -17.31 -22.63
N ASP A 73 -3.20 -17.37 -23.26
CA ASP A 73 -4.21 -16.32 -23.15
C ASP A 73 -4.85 -16.31 -21.76
N ARG A 74 -5.10 -17.48 -21.17
CA ARG A 74 -5.56 -17.59 -19.80
C ARG A 74 -4.50 -17.10 -18.81
N LEU A 75 -3.24 -17.46 -18.99
CA LEU A 75 -2.15 -16.94 -18.16
C LEU A 75 -2.05 -15.41 -18.24
N ARG A 76 -2.14 -14.84 -19.45
CA ARG A 76 -2.11 -13.39 -19.66
C ARG A 76 -3.27 -12.67 -18.97
N LYS A 77 -4.48 -13.25 -18.99
CA LYS A 77 -5.65 -12.72 -18.26
C LYS A 77 -5.40 -12.75 -16.75
N LEU A 78 -4.86 -13.84 -16.21
CA LEU A 78 -4.55 -13.93 -14.77
C LEU A 78 -3.50 -12.89 -14.35
N LEU A 79 -2.45 -12.69 -15.14
CA LEU A 79 -1.45 -11.64 -14.90
C LEU A 79 -2.05 -10.24 -14.92
N HIS A 80 -3.00 -9.98 -15.82
CA HIS A 80 -3.70 -8.70 -15.87
C HIS A 80 -4.56 -8.48 -14.61
N LEU A 81 -5.35 -9.47 -14.21
CA LEU A 81 -6.16 -9.40 -12.98
C LEU A 81 -5.29 -9.20 -11.75
N LEU A 82 -4.17 -9.90 -11.66
CA LEU A 82 -3.24 -9.77 -10.54
C LEU A 82 -2.56 -8.38 -10.53
N MET A 83 -2.30 -7.80 -11.70
CA MET A 83 -1.82 -6.42 -11.82
C MET A 83 -2.85 -5.40 -11.32
N VAL A 84 -4.14 -5.58 -11.65
CA VAL A 84 -5.22 -4.71 -11.14
C VAL A 84 -5.25 -4.74 -9.62
N LEU A 85 -5.18 -5.94 -9.01
CA LEU A 85 -5.10 -6.07 -7.55
C LEU A 85 -3.84 -5.41 -6.98
N GLY A 86 -2.72 -5.43 -7.71
CA GLY A 86 -1.49 -4.73 -7.33
C GLY A 86 -1.64 -3.21 -7.34
N GLU A 87 -2.32 -2.65 -8.34
CA GLU A 87 -2.61 -1.22 -8.44
C GLU A 87 -3.55 -0.77 -7.31
N ASP A 88 -4.62 -1.53 -7.03
CA ASP A 88 -5.54 -1.28 -5.91
C ASP A 88 -4.82 -1.38 -4.55
N PHE A 89 -3.92 -2.35 -4.41
CA PHE A 89 -3.10 -2.49 -3.20
C PHE A 89 -2.23 -1.25 -2.94
N LEU A 90 -1.62 -0.65 -3.97
CA LEU A 90 -0.86 0.59 -3.79
C LEU A 90 -1.75 1.74 -3.33
N ALA A 91 -2.95 1.86 -3.89
CA ALA A 91 -3.92 2.85 -3.45
C ALA A 91 -4.31 2.63 -1.98
N GLN A 92 -4.55 1.38 -1.57
CA GLN A 92 -4.83 1.02 -0.17
C GLN A 92 -3.64 1.34 0.73
N LEU A 93 -2.42 1.06 0.30
CA LEU A 93 -1.21 1.36 1.07
C LEU A 93 -1.04 2.87 1.30
N ALA A 94 -1.29 3.67 0.27
CA ALA A 94 -1.27 5.13 0.37
C ALA A 94 -2.37 5.67 1.29
N TYR A 95 -3.56 5.07 1.25
CA TYR A 95 -4.67 5.38 2.16
C TYR A 95 -4.30 5.07 3.62
N ASP A 96 -3.72 3.89 3.87
CA ASP A 96 -3.32 3.45 5.21
C ASP A 96 -2.22 4.34 5.81
N ASP A 97 -1.32 4.86 4.97
CA ASP A 97 -0.26 5.77 5.40
C ASP A 97 -0.81 7.17 5.73
N ASN A 98 -1.90 7.58 5.08
CA ASN A 98 -2.48 8.91 5.27
C ASN A 98 -3.62 8.96 6.30
N SER A 99 -3.22 8.97 7.56
CA SER A 99 -4.11 9.08 8.72
C SER A 99 -5.09 10.27 8.70
N ALA A 100 -4.75 11.38 8.05
CA ALA A 100 -5.63 12.55 7.95
C ALA A 100 -6.79 12.30 6.96
N HIS A 101 -6.51 11.72 5.80
CA HIS A 101 -7.56 11.32 4.85
C HIS A 101 -8.47 10.26 5.47
N ARG A 102 -7.92 9.30 6.20
CA ARG A 102 -8.71 8.28 6.92
C ARG A 102 -9.75 8.91 7.86
N VAL A 103 -9.35 9.92 8.63
CA VAL A 103 -10.29 10.67 9.50
C VAL A 103 -11.35 11.38 8.69
N HIS A 104 -10.96 12.07 7.61
CA HIS A 104 -11.90 12.77 6.74
C HIS A 104 -12.98 11.83 6.18
N TYR A 105 -12.58 10.70 5.62
CA TYR A 105 -13.52 9.71 5.07
C TYR A 105 -14.38 9.07 6.17
N LEU A 106 -13.82 8.80 7.34
CA LEU A 106 -14.60 8.27 8.47
C LEU A 106 -15.68 9.26 8.91
N LEU A 107 -15.35 10.56 9.05
CA LEU A 107 -16.34 11.59 9.40
C LEU A 107 -17.48 11.67 8.38
N GLN A 108 -17.16 11.61 7.08
CA GLN A 108 -18.19 11.56 6.05
C GLN A 108 -19.10 10.35 6.23
N MET A 109 -18.56 9.17 6.54
CA MET A 109 -19.34 7.96 6.70
C MET A 109 -20.18 7.96 7.99
N LEU A 110 -19.63 8.45 9.11
CA LEU A 110 -20.37 8.59 10.36
C LEU A 110 -21.57 9.51 10.19
N HIS A 111 -21.38 10.66 9.53
CA HIS A 111 -22.48 11.57 9.23
C HIS A 111 -23.54 10.91 8.34
N ARG A 112 -23.14 10.23 7.25
CA ARG A 112 -24.08 9.53 6.35
C ARG A 112 -24.82 8.37 7.02
N LYS A 113 -24.26 7.81 8.09
CA LYS A 113 -24.85 6.70 8.85
C LYS A 113 -25.59 7.17 10.10
N GLU A 114 -25.69 8.48 10.32
CA GLU A 114 -26.36 9.09 11.49
C GLU A 114 -25.74 8.62 12.82
N MET A 115 -24.42 8.37 12.82
CA MET A 115 -23.66 7.87 13.97
C MET A 115 -22.99 9.02 14.73
N ASP A 116 -23.79 9.99 15.16
CA ASP A 116 -23.32 11.27 15.69
C ASP A 116 -22.47 11.14 16.97
N GLU A 117 -22.76 10.12 17.78
CA GLU A 117 -22.04 9.81 19.02
C GLU A 117 -20.53 9.55 18.82
N PHE A 118 -20.11 9.16 17.61
CA PHE A 118 -18.70 8.93 17.28
C PHE A 118 -18.01 10.11 16.59
N ILE A 119 -18.76 11.14 16.18
CA ILE A 119 -18.21 12.28 15.42
C ILE A 119 -17.22 13.06 16.27
N HIS A 120 -17.59 13.41 17.50
CA HIS A 120 -16.75 14.24 18.37
C HIS A 120 -15.38 13.58 18.63
N SER A 121 -15.36 12.31 19.04
CA SER A 121 -14.11 11.57 19.30
C SER A 121 -13.24 11.41 18.05
N THR A 122 -13.87 11.27 16.88
CA THR A 122 -13.18 11.21 15.59
C THR A 122 -12.53 12.56 15.22
N ILE A 123 -13.21 13.69 15.46
CA ILE A 123 -12.65 15.03 15.27
C ILE A 123 -11.42 15.23 16.18
N GLN A 124 -11.52 14.87 17.46
CA GLN A 124 -10.40 15.01 18.40
C GLN A 124 -9.18 14.18 17.97
N SER A 125 -9.41 12.96 17.48
CA SER A 125 -8.37 12.12 16.91
C SER A 125 -7.72 12.77 15.68
N GLY A 126 -8.53 13.35 14.79
CA GLY A 126 -8.07 14.11 13.64
C GLY A 126 -7.19 15.31 14.00
N LEU A 127 -7.61 16.12 14.97
CA LEU A 127 -6.84 17.26 15.44
C LEU A 127 -5.48 16.83 16.00
N THR A 128 -5.42 15.71 16.71
CA THR A 128 -4.17 15.15 17.24
C THR A 128 -3.22 14.73 16.12
N ILE A 129 -3.75 14.05 15.10
CA ILE A 129 -2.98 13.66 13.90
C ILE A 129 -2.41 14.88 13.18
N LEU A 130 -3.23 15.92 12.97
CA LEU A 130 -2.81 17.14 12.28
C LEU A 130 -1.75 17.89 13.08
N LYS A 131 -1.94 18.08 14.39
CA LYS A 131 -0.94 18.71 15.28
C LYS A 131 0.41 18.01 15.21
N LYS A 132 0.42 16.67 15.22
CA LYS A 132 1.64 15.87 15.09
C LYS A 132 2.31 16.10 13.73
N LYS A 133 1.56 15.99 12.62
CA LYS A 133 2.08 16.22 11.27
C LYS A 133 2.66 17.63 11.10
N THR A 134 1.98 18.66 11.61
CA THR A 134 2.48 20.05 11.56
C THR A 134 3.77 20.22 12.36
N THR A 135 3.86 19.58 13.53
CA THR A 135 5.09 19.59 14.34
C THR A 135 6.27 18.91 13.64
N GLU A 136 6.02 17.75 13.02
CA GLU A 136 7.04 17.03 12.24
C GLU A 136 7.52 17.86 11.04
N MET A 137 6.59 18.46 10.30
CA MET A 137 6.89 19.35 9.18
C MET A 137 7.76 20.53 9.62
N ALA A 138 7.39 21.22 10.70
CA ALA A 138 8.16 22.34 11.25
C ALA A 138 9.60 21.93 11.64
N ARG A 139 9.78 20.73 12.21
CA ARG A 139 11.12 20.19 12.54
C ARG A 139 11.97 19.96 11.29
N THR A 140 11.39 19.37 10.24
CA THR A 140 12.11 19.12 8.97
C THR A 140 12.47 20.40 8.22
N THR A 141 11.62 21.43 8.26
CA THR A 141 11.90 22.74 7.67
C THR A 141 12.99 23.50 8.45
N THR A 142 13.06 23.33 9.77
CA THR A 142 14.09 23.97 10.60
C THR A 142 15.48 23.41 10.36
N ILE A 143 15.60 22.12 10.02
CA ILE A 143 16.89 21.45 9.74
C ILE A 143 17.42 21.81 8.33
N SER A 144 16.55 22.18 7.40
CA SER A 144 16.91 22.48 6.00
C SER A 144 17.22 23.96 5.72
N ILE A 145 17.02 24.85 6.69
CA ILE A 145 17.40 26.26 6.62
C ILE A 145 18.67 26.45 7.48
N PRO A 146 19.85 26.74 6.90
CA PRO A 146 21.03 27.02 7.70
C PRO A 146 20.78 28.25 8.57
N LEU A 147 21.01 28.09 9.87
CA LEU A 147 20.78 29.06 10.94
C LEU A 147 21.52 30.39 10.69
N LYS A 148 20.94 31.28 9.90
CA LYS A 148 21.23 32.71 9.91
C LYS A 148 19.93 33.44 10.22
N ASN A 149 19.71 33.80 11.49
CA ASN A 149 18.54 34.50 12.07
C ASN A 149 17.39 33.67 12.67
N THR A 150 17.67 32.76 13.60
CA THR A 150 16.64 32.16 14.47
C THR A 150 16.12 33.07 15.59
N SER A 151 16.60 34.30 15.73
CA SER A 151 16.16 35.22 16.80
C SER A 151 14.70 35.69 16.67
N ILE A 152 14.16 35.74 15.45
CA ILE A 152 12.82 36.30 15.19
C ILE A 152 11.71 35.23 15.28
N PHE A 153 12.02 33.99 14.93
CA PHE A 153 11.04 32.89 14.88
C PHE A 153 10.60 32.43 16.28
N TRP A 154 11.54 32.33 17.24
CA TRP A 154 11.19 31.99 18.62
C TRP A 154 10.44 33.10 19.36
N LYS A 155 10.67 34.38 18.99
CA LYS A 155 9.94 35.54 19.56
C LYS A 155 8.48 35.60 19.15
N THR A 156 8.12 35.04 17.99
CA THR A 156 6.73 35.02 17.51
C THR A 156 5.94 33.83 18.04
N LEU A 157 6.59 32.68 18.26
CA LEU A 157 5.93 31.48 18.81
C LEU A 157 5.50 31.64 20.28
N ASN A 158 6.31 32.33 21.10
CA ASN A 158 6.00 32.56 22.52
C ASN A 158 5.00 33.70 22.79
N ARG A 159 4.45 34.34 21.75
CA ARG A 159 3.49 35.45 21.89
C ARG A 159 2.03 35.02 21.66
N LEU A 160 1.80 33.74 21.35
CA LEU A 160 0.49 33.15 21.11
C LEU A 160 0.11 32.10 22.18
N GLY A 161 0.80 32.11 23.34
CA GLY A 161 0.45 31.35 24.54
C GLY A 161 -0.01 32.27 25.65
#